data_AF-A0A1X4IYX3-F1
#
_entry.id   AF-A0A1X4IYX3-F1
#
_cell.length_a   1.000
_cell.length_b   1.000
_cell.length_c   1.000
_cell.angle_alpha   90.00
_cell.angle_beta   90.00
_cell.angle_gamma   90.00
#
_symmetry.space_group_name_H-M   'P 1'
#
loop_
_entity.id
_entity.type
_entity.pdbx_description
1 polymer ?
#
loop_
_entity_poly.entity_id
_entity_poly.type
_entity_poly.pdbx_seq_one_letter_code
_entity_poly.pdbx_strand_id
1 'polypeptide(L)'
;MTEPVTTIRNVGPAVALSLEKVGITTAEDLRSIGAVAAYTRLLENGHRPHFIMFYALVMGLQGRPWNDCTGDEKLALRAQFDAIKSARQTSSPKQKGHAQLDAALAEIGVIARRPDPTGSR
;
A
#
# COMPACT_ATOMS: atom_id res chain seq x y z
N MET A 1 21.57 -9.53 20.33
CA MET A 1 20.37 -10.38 20.18
C MET A 1 19.45 -9.68 19.22
N THR A 2 18.87 -10.39 18.27
CA THR A 2 17.98 -9.82 17.27
C THR A 2 16.56 -9.77 17.84
N GLU A 3 15.93 -8.60 17.84
CA GLU A 3 14.60 -8.44 18.42
C GLU A 3 13.53 -8.84 17.39
N PRO A 4 12.46 -9.57 17.78
CA PRO A 4 11.36 -9.83 16.88
C PRO A 4 10.60 -8.53 16.57
N VAL A 5 9.99 -8.45 15.39
CA VAL A 5 9.28 -7.24 14.93
C VAL A 5 8.13 -6.83 15.86
N THR A 6 7.58 -7.77 16.63
CA THR A 6 6.54 -7.54 17.64
C THR A 6 6.99 -6.68 18.83
N THR A 7 8.30 -6.45 19.00
CA THR A 7 8.81 -5.48 19.98
C THR A 7 8.52 -4.03 19.57
N ILE A 8 8.30 -3.77 18.29
CA ILE A 8 7.93 -2.45 17.79
C ILE A 8 6.48 -2.17 18.17
N ARG A 9 6.24 -1.01 18.77
CA ARG A 9 4.89 -0.58 19.17
C ARG A 9 3.92 -0.65 18.00
N ASN A 10 2.67 -1.01 18.27
CA ASN A 10 1.60 -1.21 17.29
C ASN A 10 1.79 -2.40 16.31
N VAL A 11 2.91 -3.14 16.38
CA VAL A 11 3.13 -4.33 15.55
C VAL A 11 2.66 -5.57 16.31
N GLY A 12 1.44 -6.02 16.01
CA GLY A 12 0.92 -7.28 16.52
C GLY A 12 1.39 -8.51 15.71
N PRO A 13 1.12 -9.74 16.20
CA PRO A 13 1.54 -10.98 15.53
C PRO A 13 1.09 -11.10 14.07
N ALA A 14 -0.11 -10.63 13.73
CA ALA A 14 -0.61 -10.68 12.35
C ALA A 14 0.19 -9.78 11.39
N VAL A 15 0.63 -8.60 11.87
CA VAL A 15 1.47 -7.70 11.07
C VAL A 15 2.88 -8.26 10.98
N ALA A 16 3.43 -8.83 12.06
CA ALA A 16 4.72 -9.50 12.04
C ALA A 16 4.77 -10.64 11.00
N LEU A 17 3.77 -11.53 10.98
CA LEU A 17 3.66 -12.59 9.97
C LEU A 17 3.58 -12.05 8.53
N SER A 18 2.98 -10.86 8.35
CA SER A 18 2.92 -10.21 7.04
C SER A 18 4.27 -9.66 6.62
N LEU A 19 5.01 -9.05 7.57
CA LEU A 19 6.36 -8.52 7.37
C LEU A 19 7.38 -9.63 7.08
N GLU A 20 7.27 -10.77 7.76
CA GLU A 20 8.11 -11.94 7.51
C GLU A 20 7.99 -12.44 6.07
N LYS A 21 6.78 -12.45 5.49
CA LYS A 21 6.53 -12.85 4.09
C LYS A 21 7.23 -11.96 3.06
N VAL A 22 7.65 -10.76 3.46
CA VAL A 22 8.40 -9.82 2.63
C VAL A 22 9.84 -9.63 3.09
N GLY A 23 10.35 -10.58 3.88
CA GLY A 23 11.74 -10.65 4.31
C GLY A 23 12.11 -9.66 5.41
N ILE A 24 11.13 -9.13 6.15
CA ILE A 24 11.36 -8.24 7.30
C ILE A 24 11.04 -9.05 8.56
N THR A 25 12.07 -9.69 9.12
CA THR A 25 11.90 -10.65 10.22
C THR A 25 12.32 -10.08 11.57
N THR A 26 13.01 -8.94 11.59
CA THR A 26 13.58 -8.36 12.80
C THR A 26 13.13 -6.91 13.00
N ALA A 27 13.17 -6.43 14.24
CA ALA A 27 12.90 -5.04 14.55
C ALA A 27 13.96 -4.11 13.93
N GLU A 28 15.21 -4.54 13.89
CA GLU A 28 16.31 -3.84 13.24
C GLU A 28 16.07 -3.67 11.74
N ASP A 29 15.60 -4.71 11.04
CA ASP A 29 15.27 -4.64 9.61
C ASP A 29 14.20 -3.58 9.36
N LEU A 30 13.12 -3.60 10.16
CA LEU A 30 12.02 -2.68 10.01
C LEU A 30 12.45 -1.22 10.30
N ARG A 31 13.28 -1.01 11.33
CA ARG A 31 13.84 0.32 11.64
C ARG A 31 14.78 0.80 10.53
N SER A 32 15.58 -0.08 9.96
CA SER A 32 16.56 0.25 8.90
C SER A 32 15.90 0.70 7.61
N ILE A 33 14.86 -0.02 7.15
CA ILE A 33 14.18 0.32 5.88
C ILE A 33 13.07 1.36 6.05
N GLY A 34 12.51 1.47 7.26
CA GLY A 34 11.41 2.37 7.58
C GLY A 34 10.03 1.89 7.09
N ALA A 35 8.98 2.53 7.62
CA ALA A 35 7.59 2.13 7.40
C ALA A 35 7.14 2.23 5.93
N VAL A 36 7.59 3.25 5.19
CA VAL A 36 7.20 3.44 3.78
C VAL A 36 7.72 2.30 2.91
N ALA A 37 9.00 1.95 3.02
CA ALA A 37 9.60 0.86 2.26
C ALA A 37 9.00 -0.49 2.67
N ALA A 38 8.84 -0.73 3.98
CA ALA A 38 8.20 -1.95 4.49
C ALA A 38 6.78 -2.11 3.95
N TYR A 39 5.98 -1.06 4.02
CA TYR A 39 4.60 -1.08 3.54
C TYR A 39 4.51 -1.25 2.02
N THR A 40 5.43 -0.65 1.27
CA THR A 40 5.52 -0.83 -0.18
C THR A 40 5.74 -2.30 -0.54
N ARG A 41 6.70 -2.97 0.11
CA ARG A 41 6.95 -4.41 -0.07
C ARG A 41 5.72 -5.26 0.25
N LEU A 42 4.99 -4.93 1.32
CA LEU A 42 3.74 -5.61 1.66
C LEU A 42 2.70 -5.49 0.53
N LEU A 43 2.53 -4.29 -0.03
CA LEU A 43 1.60 -4.11 -1.15
C LEU A 43 2.05 -4.84 -2.42
N GLU A 44 3.34 -4.85 -2.72
CA GLU A 44 3.92 -5.61 -3.84
C GLU A 44 3.70 -7.11 -3.68
N ASN A 45 3.76 -7.64 -2.46
CA ASN A 45 3.44 -9.03 -2.12
C ASN A 45 1.93 -9.34 -2.13
N GLY A 46 1.09 -8.37 -2.50
CA GLY A 46 -0.35 -8.59 -2.70
C GLY A 46 -1.23 -8.20 -1.52
N HIS A 47 -0.68 -7.58 -0.45
CA HIS A 47 -1.54 -7.05 0.60
C HIS A 47 -2.52 -6.00 0.05
N ARG A 48 -3.74 -6.04 0.59
CA ARG A 48 -4.76 -5.03 0.31
C ARG A 48 -4.37 -3.70 0.97
N PRO A 49 -4.46 -2.56 0.27
CA PRO A 49 -4.20 -1.27 0.88
C PRO A 49 -5.09 -1.02 2.09
N HIS A 50 -4.47 -0.67 3.21
CA HIS A 50 -5.11 -0.46 4.51
C HIS A 50 -4.39 0.67 5.27
N PHE A 51 -4.99 1.85 5.23
CA PHE A 51 -4.36 3.08 5.73
C PHE A 51 -4.00 3.02 7.22
N ILE A 52 -4.86 2.39 8.05
CA ILE A 52 -4.60 2.27 9.48
C ILE A 52 -3.34 1.44 9.77
N MET A 53 -3.09 0.40 8.99
CA MET A 53 -1.90 -0.42 9.18
C MET A 53 -0.64 0.36 8.78
N PHE A 54 -0.71 1.11 7.67
CA PHE A 54 0.39 1.97 7.23
C PHE A 54 0.80 2.98 8.30
N TYR A 55 -0.13 3.80 8.79
CA TYR A 55 0.27 4.81 9.78
C TYR A 55 0.59 4.18 11.14
N ALA A 56 -0.02 3.06 11.52
CA ALA A 56 0.34 2.35 12.75
C ALA A 56 1.81 1.88 12.74
N LEU A 57 2.34 1.45 11.58
CA LEU A 57 3.77 1.17 11.40
C LEU A 57 4.63 2.42 11.56
N VAL A 58 4.23 3.55 10.96
CA VAL A 58 4.94 4.83 11.10
C VAL A 58 5.01 5.25 12.57
N MET A 59 3.88 5.27 13.27
CA MET A 59 3.80 5.62 14.70
C MET A 59 4.57 4.62 15.56
N GLY A 60 4.54 3.33 15.19
CA GLY A 60 5.28 2.28 15.86
C GLY A 60 6.78 2.50 15.86
N LEU A 61 7.35 2.89 14.72
CA LEU A 61 8.76 3.24 14.58
C LEU A 61 9.15 4.51 15.35
N GLN A 62 8.21 5.43 15.55
CA GLN A 62 8.39 6.60 16.42
C GLN A 62 8.20 6.27 17.91
N GLY A 63 7.82 5.03 18.24
CA GLY A 63 7.49 4.65 19.61
C GLY A 63 6.22 5.33 20.13
N ARG A 64 5.28 5.76 19.28
CA ARG A 64 4.01 6.40 19.67
C ARG A 64 2.82 5.44 19.48
N PRO A 65 1.77 5.53 20.31
CA PRO A 65 0.57 4.74 20.08
C PRO A 65 -0.12 5.23 18.80
N TRP A 66 -0.70 4.32 18.03
CA TRP A 66 -1.25 4.66 16.70
C TRP A 66 -2.37 5.71 16.75
N ASN A 67 -3.11 5.79 17.85
CA ASN A 67 -4.23 6.71 18.04
C ASN A 67 -3.80 8.16 18.32
N ASP A 68 -2.50 8.40 18.52
CA ASP A 68 -1.93 9.75 18.70
C ASP A 68 -1.76 10.50 17.36
N CYS A 69 -1.91 9.80 16.23
CA CYS A 69 -1.85 10.40 14.90
C CYS A 69 -3.13 11.20 14.61
N THR A 70 -3.04 12.54 14.70
CA THR A 70 -4.19 13.45 14.57
C THR A 70 -3.90 14.64 13.66
N GLY A 71 -4.96 15.36 13.26
CA GLY A 71 -4.85 16.61 12.49
C GLY A 71 -4.00 16.50 11.22
N ASP A 72 -3.07 17.44 11.07
CA ASP A 72 -2.22 17.59 9.89
C ASP A 72 -1.28 16.40 9.66
N GLU A 73 -0.82 15.74 10.74
CA GLU A 73 0.03 14.54 10.63
C GLU A 73 -0.73 13.42 9.90
N LYS A 74 -1.99 13.20 10.26
CA LYS A 74 -2.84 12.19 9.62
C LYS A 74 -3.10 12.51 8.14
N LEU A 75 -3.24 13.79 7.80
CA LEU A 75 -3.40 14.24 6.41
C LEU A 75 -2.11 14.00 5.61
N ALA A 76 -0.94 14.32 6.16
CA ALA A 76 0.35 14.06 5.53
C ALA A 76 0.57 12.55 5.28
N LEU A 77 0.24 11.71 6.27
CA LEU A 77 0.33 10.25 6.11
C LEU A 77 -0.67 9.73 5.08
N ARG A 78 -1.87 10.32 4.97
CA ARG A 78 -2.83 9.97 3.92
C ARG A 78 -2.25 10.26 2.53
N ALA A 79 -1.65 11.42 2.35
CA ALA A 79 -1.01 11.78 1.08
C ALA A 79 0.13 10.80 0.71
N GLN A 80 0.99 10.43 1.67
CA GLN A 80 2.03 9.42 1.45
C GLN A 80 1.44 8.06 1.08
N PHE A 81 0.40 7.61 1.78
CA PHE A 81 -0.28 6.36 1.51
C PHE A 81 -0.87 6.30 0.09
N ASP A 82 -1.51 7.38 -0.36
CA ASP A 82 -2.10 7.44 -1.69
C ASP A 82 -1.03 7.52 -2.80
N ALA A 83 0.12 8.14 -2.53
CA ALA A 83 1.28 8.09 -3.42
C ALA A 83 1.81 6.64 -3.60
N ILE A 84 1.96 5.89 -2.51
CA ILE A 84 2.38 4.48 -2.55
C ILE A 84 1.38 3.64 -3.38
N LYS A 85 0.07 3.83 -3.14
CA LYS A 85 -0.96 3.13 -3.92
C LYS A 85 -0.91 3.45 -5.41
N SER A 86 -0.68 4.72 -5.76
CA SER A 86 -0.66 5.18 -7.15
C SER A 86 0.54 4.61 -7.89
N ALA A 87 1.72 4.59 -7.26
CA ALA A 87 2.93 3.98 -7.83
C ALA A 87 2.79 2.47 -8.08
N ARG A 88 1.98 1.76 -7.27
CA ARG A 88 1.64 0.35 -7.53
C ARG A 88 0.68 0.18 -8.70
N GLN A 89 -0.31 1.07 -8.84
CA GLN A 89 -1.31 0.96 -9.90
C GLN A 89 -0.65 1.07 -11.27
N THR A 90 0.27 2.02 -11.45
CA THR A 90 1.04 2.18 -12.69
C THR A 90 1.91 0.97 -13.03
N SER A 91 2.25 0.16 -12.02
CA SER A 91 3.14 -1.01 -12.15
C SER A 91 2.40 -2.35 -12.25
N SER A 92 1.05 -2.36 -12.16
CA SER A 92 0.26 -3.60 -12.10
C SER A 92 -0.23 -4.09 -13.48
N PRO A 93 0.01 -5.35 -13.89
CA PRO A 93 -0.51 -5.94 -15.13
C PRO A 93 -2.05 -5.95 -15.21
N LYS A 94 -2.72 -5.82 -14.06
CA LYS A 94 -4.18 -5.79 -13.94
C LYS A 94 -4.80 -4.64 -14.75
N GLN A 95 -4.11 -3.51 -14.94
CA GLN A 95 -4.60 -2.42 -15.79
C GLN A 95 -4.67 -2.80 -17.28
N LYS A 96 -3.73 -3.60 -17.80
CA LYS A 96 -3.83 -4.17 -19.17
C LYS A 96 -5.01 -5.14 -19.29
N GLY A 97 -5.24 -5.97 -18.27
CA GLY A 97 -6.37 -6.89 -18.22
C GLY A 97 -7.73 -6.17 -18.16
N HIS A 98 -7.85 -5.12 -17.35
CA HIS A 98 -9.05 -4.29 -17.30
C HIS A 98 -9.30 -3.58 -18.62
N ALA A 99 -8.27 -3.04 -19.29
CA ALA A 99 -8.47 -2.40 -20.59
C ALA A 99 -8.98 -3.38 -21.68
N GLN A 100 -8.48 -4.62 -21.70
CA GLN A 100 -9.00 -5.65 -22.62
C GLN A 100 -10.41 -6.11 -22.25
N LEU A 101 -10.68 -6.31 -20.95
CA LEU A 101 -12.01 -6.68 -20.48
C LEU A 101 -13.03 -5.56 -20.74
N ASP A 102 -12.68 -4.31 -20.47
CA ASP A 102 -13.53 -3.14 -20.73
C ASP A 102 -13.76 -2.97 -22.25
N ALA A 103 -12.74 -3.19 -23.09
CA ALA A 103 -12.91 -3.18 -24.54
C ALA A 103 -13.86 -4.29 -25.01
N ALA A 104 -13.72 -5.51 -24.49
CA ALA A 104 -14.61 -6.63 -24.81
C ALA A 104 -16.05 -6.37 -24.30
N LEU A 105 -16.20 -5.80 -23.11
CA LEU A 105 -17.52 -5.44 -22.55
C LEU A 105 -18.18 -4.30 -23.34
N ALA A 106 -17.39 -3.35 -23.87
CA ALA A 106 -17.88 -2.30 -24.75
C ALA A 106 -18.28 -2.84 -26.12
N GLU A 107 -17.57 -3.84 -26.65
CA GLU A 107 -17.91 -4.53 -27.90
C GLU A 107 -19.24 -5.30 -27.78
N ILE A 108 -19.50 -5.93 -26.63
CA ILE A 108 -20.76 -6.63 -26.34
C ILE A 108 -21.88 -5.64 -25.94
N GLY A 109 -21.57 -4.35 -25.76
CA GLY A 109 -22.54 -3.29 -25.48
C GLY A 109 -23.02 -3.22 -24.02
N VAL A 110 -22.33 -3.89 -23.09
CA VAL A 110 -22.66 -3.89 -21.65
C VAL A 110 -22.24 -2.57 -20.98
N ILE A 111 -21.21 -1.91 -21.53
CA ILE A 111 -20.75 -0.59 -21.10
C ILE A 111 -20.67 0.37 -22.29
N ALA A 112 -20.80 1.67 -22.02
CA ALA A 112 -20.70 2.69 -23.06
C ALA A 112 -19.31 2.67 -23.72
N ARG A 113 -19.29 2.61 -25.05
CA ARG A 113 -18.05 2.72 -25.83
C ARG A 113 -17.41 4.08 -25.55
N ARG A 114 -16.16 4.07 -25.10
CA ARG A 114 -15.40 5.30 -24.87
C ARG A 114 -15.27 6.05 -26.20
N PRO A 115 -15.59 7.36 -26.26
CA PRO A 115 -15.41 8.13 -27.48
C PRO A 115 -13.92 8.22 -27.80
N ASP A 116 -13.58 7.99 -29.06
CA ASP A 116 -12.22 8.07 -29.58
C ASP A 116 -11.72 9.53 -29.44
N PRO A 117 -10.54 9.80 -28.86
CA PRO A 117 -10.02 11.16 -28.73
C PRO A 117 -9.49 11.74 -30.06
N THR A 118 -9.82 11.17 -31.22
CA THR A 118 -9.38 11.67 -32.52
C THR A 118 -10.57 11.96 -33.43
N GLY A 119 -11.37 12.95 -33.03
CA GLY A 119 -12.26 13.68 -33.93
C GLY A 119 -11.55 14.94 -34.43
N SER A 120 -10.64 14.80 -35.39
CA SER A 120 -10.19 15.91 -36.24
C SER A 120 -10.53 15.57 -37.67
N ARG A 121 -11.65 16.11 -38.15
CA ARG A 121 -11.92 16.56 -39.51
C ARG A 121 -13.19 17.39 -39.52
#